data_AF-A0A9E1SBX3-F1
#
_entry.id   AF-A0A9E1SBX3-F1
#
_cell.length_a   1.000
_cell.length_b   1.000
_cell.length_c   1.000
_cell.angle_alpha   90.00
_cell.angle_beta   90.00
_cell.angle_gamma   90.00
#
_symmetry.space_group_name_H-M   'P 1'
#
loop_
_entity.id
_entity.type
_entity.pdbx_description
1 polymer ?
#
loop_
_entity_poly.entity_id
_entity_poly.type
_entity_poly.pdbx_seq_one_letter_code
_entity_poly.pdbx_strand_id
1 'polypeptide(L)'
;MDNFIDDCNSVNANFEKESSTFAQQLITKQHELFKDYEDLTKTSPRKLSEEQKTFRKKLKKGKSILVKEFGKKRAHRSIRDLFDSEALLWIRILKPIWMSNPNTLADSLPLKNDLFDYLIADEASQLLLSHSVGALQRAKKTIICGDPQQMAPSSFFKKKQILEINLLHHANYYLKHIFLSNHYRSAHPNLIKFSNKYFYNNRLKAFQDTNTEDNPIQLYYIKNAVFTNRKNILEAQKVAEFITKNIKVKEKLGIVAFSETHLDCIYENLTEEIKILLNKRMDDDTLFFQSLEKVQGDECDRLIVSFGYGFNSEKKFEMRFGPVNLNQGHKRLNVLFSRAKRNIDFFSSVTYSDFPNSENEGVFHLKKWFEMIQKREGLKQVDKNISIKNILKGCNGYHDLISYLNVYQNRGYKINTNPF
;
A
#
# COMPACT_ATOMS: atom_id res chain seq x y z
N MET A 1 -14.99 19.25 -31.32
CA MET A 1 -14.33 18.13 -30.62
C MET A 1 -13.24 18.64 -29.69
N ASP A 2 -12.54 19.72 -30.06
CA ASP A 2 -11.59 20.40 -29.16
C ASP A 2 -12.28 20.99 -27.91
N ASN A 3 -13.45 21.62 -28.06
CA ASN A 3 -14.27 22.05 -26.92
C ASN A 3 -14.55 20.93 -25.90
N PHE A 4 -14.68 19.66 -26.36
CA PHE A 4 -14.96 18.54 -25.47
C PHE A 4 -13.75 18.14 -24.61
N ILE A 5 -12.53 18.20 -25.18
CA ILE A 5 -11.31 17.98 -24.40
C ILE A 5 -11.11 19.12 -23.42
N ASP A 6 -11.37 20.36 -23.83
CA ASP A 6 -11.29 21.52 -22.95
C ASP A 6 -12.31 21.43 -21.79
N ASP A 7 -13.52 20.95 -22.05
CA ASP A 7 -14.52 20.66 -21.03
C ASP A 7 -14.02 19.56 -20.07
N CYS A 8 -13.48 18.46 -20.57
CA CYS A 8 -12.91 17.39 -19.74
C CYS A 8 -11.72 17.89 -18.89
N ASN A 9 -10.85 18.71 -19.47
CA ASN A 9 -9.72 19.33 -18.78
C ASN A 9 -10.22 20.29 -17.70
N SER A 10 -11.27 21.06 -17.98
CA SER A 10 -11.92 21.95 -17.00
C SER A 10 -12.49 21.16 -15.83
N VAL A 11 -13.16 20.02 -16.09
CA VAL A 11 -13.64 19.13 -15.03
C VAL A 11 -12.48 18.60 -14.19
N ASN A 12 -11.40 18.12 -14.82
CA ASN A 12 -10.20 17.64 -14.11
C ASN A 12 -9.52 18.74 -13.29
N ALA A 13 -9.36 19.94 -13.84
CA ALA A 13 -8.76 21.09 -13.16
C ALA A 13 -9.59 21.56 -11.97
N ASN A 14 -10.92 21.42 -12.05
CA ASN A 14 -11.82 21.74 -10.95
C ASN A 14 -11.86 20.66 -9.87
N PHE A 15 -11.45 19.41 -10.14
CA PHE A 15 -11.55 18.33 -9.16
C PHE A 15 -10.76 18.62 -7.86
N GLU A 16 -9.51 19.09 -7.96
CA GLU A 16 -8.70 19.44 -6.78
C GLU A 16 -9.31 20.62 -6.00
N LYS A 17 -9.85 21.60 -6.73
CA LYS A 17 -10.53 22.77 -6.16
C LYS A 17 -11.84 22.37 -5.48
N GLU A 18 -12.64 21.51 -6.09
CA GLU A 18 -13.88 20.96 -5.53
C GLU A 18 -13.60 20.12 -4.29
N SER A 19 -12.60 19.23 -4.35
CA SER A 19 -12.14 18.44 -3.19
C SER A 19 -11.73 19.35 -2.03
N SER A 20 -10.93 20.38 -2.30
CA SER A 20 -10.51 21.36 -1.30
C SER A 20 -11.68 22.15 -0.73
N THR A 21 -12.62 22.58 -1.58
CA THR A 21 -13.83 23.30 -1.18
C THR A 21 -14.72 22.42 -0.32
N PHE A 22 -14.92 21.15 -0.70
CA PHE A 22 -15.69 20.19 0.06
C PHE A 22 -15.07 19.89 1.42
N ALA A 23 -13.74 19.72 1.48
CA ALA A 23 -13.02 19.55 2.73
C ALA A 23 -13.20 20.78 3.66
N GLN A 24 -13.10 21.99 3.11
CA GLN A 24 -13.36 23.22 3.87
C GLN A 24 -14.81 23.28 4.37
N GLN A 25 -15.79 22.91 3.54
CA GLN A 25 -17.20 22.85 3.96
C GLN A 25 -17.42 21.86 5.11
N LEU A 26 -16.77 20.70 5.09
CA LEU A 26 -16.84 19.73 6.17
C LEU A 26 -16.23 20.29 7.47
N ILE A 27 -15.08 20.96 7.37
CA ILE A 27 -14.43 21.63 8.51
C ILE A 27 -15.33 22.72 9.08
N THR A 28 -15.92 23.56 8.23
CA THR A 28 -16.86 24.61 8.66
C THR A 28 -18.07 24.03 9.37
N LYS A 29 -18.70 23.00 8.81
CA LYS A 29 -19.83 22.30 9.46
C LYS A 29 -19.44 21.76 10.84
N GLN A 30 -18.24 21.22 10.97
CA GLN A 30 -17.73 20.73 12.25
C GLN A 30 -17.53 21.87 13.27
N HIS A 31 -17.02 23.01 12.81
CA HIS A 31 -16.86 24.21 13.63
C HIS A 31 -18.19 24.83 14.04
N GLU A 32 -19.18 24.88 13.14
CA GLU A 32 -20.53 25.34 13.44
C GLU A 32 -21.16 24.45 14.50
N LEU A 33 -21.10 23.13 14.35
CA LEU A 33 -21.61 22.20 15.35
C LEU A 33 -20.94 22.38 16.72
N PHE A 34 -19.62 22.61 16.75
CA PHE A 34 -18.91 22.93 17.98
C PHE A 34 -19.42 24.23 18.62
N LYS A 35 -19.59 25.30 17.82
CA LYS A 35 -20.11 26.59 18.28
C LYS A 35 -21.53 26.46 18.81
N ASP A 36 -22.40 25.74 18.12
CA ASP A 36 -23.78 25.48 18.56
C ASP A 36 -23.80 24.82 19.95
N TYR A 37 -22.93 23.83 20.17
CA TYR A 37 -22.81 23.18 21.47
C TYR A 37 -22.30 24.15 22.53
N GLU A 38 -21.31 24.98 22.19
CA GLU A 38 -20.76 25.98 23.09
C GLU A 38 -21.81 27.04 23.48
N ASP A 39 -22.52 27.59 22.50
CA ASP A 39 -23.55 28.60 22.69
C ASP A 39 -24.72 28.05 23.49
N LEU A 40 -25.11 26.80 23.26
CA LEU A 40 -26.11 26.13 24.09
C LEU A 40 -25.65 26.02 25.56
N THR A 41 -24.35 25.79 25.82
CA THR A 41 -23.83 25.80 27.21
C THR A 41 -23.88 27.19 27.85
N LYS A 42 -23.72 28.27 27.07
CA LYS A 42 -23.77 29.66 27.55
C LYS A 42 -25.20 30.19 27.71
N THR A 43 -26.14 29.67 26.90
CA THR A 43 -27.54 30.12 26.87
C THR A 43 -28.25 29.92 28.21
N SER A 44 -29.10 30.88 28.57
CA SER A 44 -29.91 30.86 29.79
C SER A 44 -30.99 29.78 29.72
N PRO A 45 -31.17 28.94 30.76
CA PRO A 45 -32.17 27.87 30.77
C PRO A 45 -33.61 28.35 30.50
N ARG A 46 -33.94 29.61 30.83
CA ARG A 46 -35.29 30.16 30.63
C ARG A 46 -35.70 30.26 29.15
N LYS A 47 -34.73 30.28 28.23
CA LYS A 47 -34.95 30.40 26.78
C LYS A 47 -34.93 29.05 26.04
N LEU A 48 -34.84 27.93 26.78
CA LEU A 48 -34.63 26.60 26.21
C LEU A 48 -35.83 25.69 26.44
N SER A 49 -36.11 24.80 25.50
CA SER A 49 -37.04 23.69 25.70
C SER A 49 -36.52 22.70 26.75
N GLU A 50 -37.39 21.84 27.30
CA GLU A 50 -36.97 20.81 28.28
C GLU A 50 -35.91 19.85 27.71
N GLU A 51 -36.02 19.49 26.43
CA GLU A 51 -35.01 18.68 25.74
C GLU A 51 -33.66 19.40 25.67
N GLN A 52 -33.67 20.69 25.28
CA GLN A 52 -32.47 21.51 25.21
C GLN A 52 -31.83 21.72 26.59
N LYS A 53 -32.64 21.88 27.65
CA LYS A 53 -32.14 21.97 29.04
C LYS A 53 -31.42 20.68 29.45
N THR A 54 -32.00 19.53 29.13
CA THR A 54 -31.42 18.21 29.42
C THR A 54 -30.12 18.00 28.66
N PHE A 55 -30.10 18.32 27.36
CA PHE A 55 -28.92 18.21 26.53
C PHE A 55 -27.81 19.17 26.98
N ARG A 56 -28.14 20.43 27.27
CA ARG A 56 -27.23 21.42 27.84
C ARG A 56 -26.55 20.92 29.11
N LYS A 57 -27.28 20.26 30.03
CA LYS A 57 -26.71 19.71 31.26
C LYS A 57 -25.62 18.66 30.96
N LYS A 58 -25.89 17.76 30.01
CA LYS A 58 -24.91 16.77 29.54
C LYS A 58 -23.68 17.45 28.92
N LEU A 59 -23.88 18.43 28.03
CA LEU A 59 -22.78 19.18 27.42
C LEU A 59 -21.91 19.90 28.44
N LYS A 60 -22.49 20.58 29.45
CA LYS A 60 -21.72 21.23 30.52
C LYS A 60 -20.89 20.24 31.31
N LYS A 61 -21.47 19.09 31.68
CA LYS A 61 -20.77 18.04 32.41
C LYS A 61 -19.62 17.46 31.57
N GLY A 62 -19.88 17.13 30.30
CA GLY A 62 -18.87 16.65 29.36
C GLY A 62 -17.71 17.62 29.15
N LYS A 63 -18.01 18.92 28.96
CA LYS A 63 -16.99 19.98 28.83
C LYS A 63 -16.14 20.07 30.10
N SER A 64 -16.76 20.04 31.28
CA SER A 64 -16.03 20.07 32.55
C SER A 64 -15.11 18.87 32.72
N ILE A 65 -15.55 17.66 32.33
CA ILE A 65 -14.71 16.45 32.35
C ILE A 65 -13.48 16.67 31.48
N LEU A 66 -13.66 17.06 30.21
CA LEU A 66 -12.54 17.24 29.28
C LEU A 66 -11.58 18.36 29.70
N VAL A 67 -12.08 19.51 30.14
CA VAL A 67 -11.23 20.61 30.62
C VAL A 67 -10.37 20.16 31.81
N LYS A 68 -10.93 19.38 32.74
CA LYS A 68 -10.16 18.80 33.85
C LYS A 68 -9.11 17.82 33.34
N GLU A 69 -9.44 16.95 32.39
CA GLU A 69 -8.47 15.98 31.84
C GLU A 69 -7.34 16.65 31.04
N PHE A 70 -7.63 17.70 30.27
CA PHE A 70 -6.61 18.47 29.54
C PHE A 70 -5.66 19.24 30.46
N GLY A 71 -6.11 19.60 31.68
CA GLY A 71 -5.26 20.24 32.68
C GLY A 71 -4.33 19.29 33.46
N LYS A 72 -4.49 17.97 33.30
CA LYS A 72 -3.66 16.98 34.02
C LYS A 72 -2.31 16.77 33.32
N LYS A 73 -1.27 16.51 34.12
CA LYS A 73 0.06 16.07 33.63
C LYS A 73 0.26 14.55 33.70
N ARG A 74 -0.54 13.84 34.49
CA ARG A 74 -0.47 12.39 34.73
C ARG A 74 -1.82 11.87 35.21
N ALA A 75 -1.98 10.54 35.26
CA ALA A 75 -3.21 9.88 35.72
C ALA A 75 -4.47 10.36 34.97
N HIS A 76 -4.36 10.37 33.64
CA HIS A 76 -5.51 10.59 32.76
C HIS A 76 -6.51 9.45 32.92
N ARG A 77 -7.79 9.76 32.79
CA ARG A 77 -8.82 8.72 32.63
C ARG A 77 -8.54 7.91 31.37
N SER A 78 -8.94 6.64 31.38
CA SER A 78 -8.85 5.83 30.16
C SER A 78 -9.78 6.39 29.08
N ILE A 79 -9.44 6.15 27.81
CA ILE A 79 -10.31 6.54 26.68
C ILE A 79 -11.69 5.88 26.84
N ARG A 80 -11.72 4.63 27.31
CA ARG A 80 -12.96 3.90 27.57
C ARG A 80 -13.87 4.62 28.56
N ASP A 81 -13.34 5.06 29.69
CA ASP A 81 -14.10 5.81 30.71
C ASP A 81 -14.63 7.14 30.16
N LEU A 82 -13.84 7.80 29.30
CA LEU A 82 -14.26 9.06 28.67
C LEU A 82 -15.41 8.83 27.70
N PHE A 83 -15.36 7.77 26.90
CA PHE A 83 -16.43 7.36 25.99
C PHE A 83 -17.70 6.90 26.73
N ASP A 84 -17.58 6.40 27.95
CA ASP A 84 -18.71 6.02 28.79
C ASP A 84 -19.30 7.19 29.59
N SER A 85 -18.74 8.40 29.45
CA SER A 85 -19.19 9.61 30.12
C SER A 85 -19.83 10.63 29.17
N GLU A 86 -20.38 11.72 29.70
CA GLU A 86 -20.92 12.82 28.89
C GLU A 86 -19.84 13.54 28.05
N ALA A 87 -18.56 13.29 28.30
CA ALA A 87 -17.46 13.78 27.46
C ALA A 87 -17.55 13.28 26.01
N LEU A 88 -18.17 12.12 25.77
CA LEU A 88 -18.34 11.54 24.42
C LEU A 88 -18.92 12.54 23.41
N LEU A 89 -19.88 13.36 23.83
CA LEU A 89 -20.52 14.37 22.97
C LEU A 89 -19.51 15.36 22.37
N TRP A 90 -18.54 15.77 23.18
CA TRP A 90 -17.47 16.68 22.75
C TRP A 90 -16.36 15.94 22.01
N ILE A 91 -16.02 14.72 22.44
CA ILE A 91 -14.98 13.91 21.78
C ILE A 91 -15.35 13.64 20.32
N ARG A 92 -16.62 13.31 20.05
CA ARG A 92 -17.12 13.10 18.68
C ARG A 92 -16.99 14.34 17.80
N ILE A 93 -17.10 15.54 18.39
CA ILE A 93 -16.94 16.78 17.65
C ILE A 93 -15.45 17.11 17.43
N LEU A 94 -14.64 16.98 18.47
CA LEU A 94 -13.22 17.32 18.41
C LEU A 94 -12.42 16.33 17.57
N LYS A 95 -12.82 15.06 17.57
CA LYS A 95 -12.17 13.97 16.86
C LYS A 95 -13.21 13.08 16.15
N PRO A 96 -13.73 13.52 14.99
CA PRO A 96 -14.73 12.77 14.24
C PRO A 96 -14.15 11.53 13.55
N ILE A 97 -12.84 11.50 13.29
CA ILE A 97 -12.15 10.40 12.60
C ILE A 97 -11.15 9.74 13.57
N TRP A 98 -11.16 8.41 13.59
CA TRP A 98 -10.27 7.60 14.41
C TRP A 98 -9.54 6.58 13.53
N MET A 99 -8.21 6.59 13.60
CA MET A 99 -7.35 5.58 12.98
C MET A 99 -6.74 4.73 14.10
N SER A 100 -6.89 3.41 14.01
CA SER A 100 -6.38 2.46 14.99
C SER A 100 -6.23 1.09 14.35
N ASN A 101 -5.31 0.27 14.87
CA ASN A 101 -5.33 -1.17 14.64
C ASN A 101 -6.38 -1.86 15.54
N PRO A 102 -6.77 -3.12 15.25
CA PRO A 102 -7.80 -3.83 16.02
C PRO A 102 -7.49 -4.02 17.51
N ASN A 103 -6.21 -4.27 17.87
CA ASN A 103 -5.82 -4.51 19.26
C ASN A 103 -5.99 -3.24 20.10
N THR A 104 -5.42 -2.13 19.64
CA THR A 104 -5.55 -0.83 20.31
C THR A 104 -7.00 -0.38 20.40
N LEU A 105 -7.82 -0.69 19.38
CA LEU A 105 -9.25 -0.40 19.38
C LEU A 105 -9.98 -1.17 20.49
N ALA A 106 -9.69 -2.47 20.64
CA ALA A 106 -10.29 -3.32 21.65
C ALA A 106 -9.95 -2.83 23.07
N ASP A 107 -8.71 -2.41 23.30
CA ASP A 107 -8.27 -1.87 24.59
C ASP A 107 -8.86 -0.49 24.88
N SER A 108 -8.88 0.39 23.88
CA SER A 108 -9.17 1.82 24.09
C SER A 108 -10.65 2.17 24.07
N LEU A 109 -11.49 1.45 23.32
CA LEU A 109 -12.89 1.82 23.10
C LEU A 109 -13.85 0.80 23.72
N PRO A 110 -15.00 1.25 24.27
CA PRO A 110 -16.02 0.34 24.81
C PRO A 110 -16.68 -0.49 23.71
N LEU A 111 -17.09 -1.71 24.04
CA LEU A 111 -17.78 -2.66 23.16
C LEU A 111 -19.27 -2.31 23.03
N LYS A 112 -19.56 -1.13 22.47
CA LYS A 112 -20.91 -0.62 22.26
C LYS A 112 -21.25 -0.60 20.77
N ASN A 113 -22.46 -1.06 20.44
CA ASN A 113 -22.98 -0.96 19.08
C ASN A 113 -23.08 0.51 18.66
N ASP A 114 -22.94 0.75 17.35
CA ASP A 114 -23.21 2.05 16.72
C ASP A 114 -22.40 3.22 17.31
N LEU A 115 -21.19 2.92 17.78
CA LEU A 115 -20.25 3.93 18.25
C LEU A 115 -19.79 4.85 17.11
N PHE A 116 -19.69 4.28 15.90
CA PHE A 116 -19.33 4.95 14.65
C PHE A 116 -20.38 4.68 13.58
N ASP A 117 -20.55 5.62 12.65
CA ASP A 117 -21.42 5.42 11.50
C ASP A 117 -20.77 4.54 10.43
N TYR A 118 -19.44 4.64 10.29
CA TYR A 118 -18.66 3.90 9.31
C TYR A 118 -17.38 3.32 9.93
N LEU A 119 -17.04 2.10 9.51
CA LEU A 119 -15.72 1.50 9.65
C LEU A 119 -15.12 1.31 8.26
N ILE A 120 -13.89 1.78 8.06
CA ILE A 120 -13.10 1.47 6.89
C ILE A 120 -11.97 0.55 7.33
N ALA A 121 -12.03 -0.70 6.90
CA ALA A 121 -10.97 -1.67 7.11
C ALA A 121 -10.09 -1.69 5.87
N ASP A 122 -8.95 -1.01 5.93
CA ASP A 122 -7.93 -1.04 4.88
C ASP A 122 -6.94 -2.19 5.10
N GLU A 123 -6.30 -2.65 4.02
CA GLU A 123 -5.41 -3.83 4.02
C GLU A 123 -6.05 -5.06 4.69
N ALA A 124 -7.35 -5.27 4.47
CA ALA A 124 -8.14 -6.28 5.17
C ALA A 124 -7.71 -7.73 4.90
N SER A 125 -6.89 -7.98 3.87
CA SER A 125 -6.24 -9.28 3.66
C SER A 125 -5.29 -9.65 4.78
N GLN A 126 -4.78 -8.67 5.53
CA GLN A 126 -3.86 -8.82 6.66
C GLN A 126 -4.56 -8.73 8.02
N LEU A 127 -5.86 -8.43 8.05
CA LEU A 127 -6.63 -8.37 9.28
C LEU A 127 -7.24 -9.74 9.57
N LEU A 128 -6.92 -10.30 10.73
CA LEU A 128 -7.58 -11.50 11.23
C LEU A 128 -9.05 -11.21 11.54
N LEU A 129 -9.96 -12.05 11.03
CA LEU A 129 -11.40 -11.86 11.27
C LEU A 129 -11.71 -11.79 12.76
N SER A 130 -11.11 -12.69 13.56
CA SER A 130 -11.25 -12.74 15.02
C SER A 130 -10.88 -11.43 15.71
N HIS A 131 -9.85 -10.73 15.23
CA HIS A 131 -9.44 -9.44 15.77
C HIS A 131 -10.36 -8.31 15.28
N SER A 132 -10.92 -8.43 14.08
CA SER A 132 -11.78 -7.41 13.48
C SER A 132 -13.23 -7.42 13.98
N VAL A 133 -13.73 -8.50 14.58
CA VAL A 133 -15.14 -8.58 15.04
C VAL A 133 -15.53 -7.42 15.95
N GLY A 134 -14.66 -7.05 16.90
CA GLY A 134 -14.92 -5.93 17.81
C GLY A 134 -15.01 -4.58 17.10
N ALA A 135 -14.28 -4.41 16.00
CA ALA A 135 -14.36 -3.21 15.18
C ALA A 135 -15.68 -3.18 14.39
N LEU A 136 -16.04 -4.30 13.76
CA LEU A 136 -17.30 -4.43 13.00
C LEU A 136 -18.52 -4.11 13.87
N GLN A 137 -18.56 -4.62 15.10
CA GLN A 137 -19.66 -4.40 16.04
C GLN A 137 -19.84 -2.92 16.45
N ARG A 138 -18.77 -2.10 16.42
CA ARG A 138 -18.85 -0.67 16.79
C ARG A 138 -19.37 0.22 15.66
N ALA A 139 -19.54 -0.30 14.45
CA ALA A 139 -19.91 0.50 13.29
C ALA A 139 -21.24 0.05 12.68
N LYS A 140 -22.05 1.03 12.26
CA LYS A 140 -23.31 0.76 11.54
C LYS A 140 -23.09 0.20 10.14
N LYS A 141 -22.05 0.68 9.46
CA LYS A 141 -21.68 0.30 8.10
C LYS A 141 -20.18 0.01 8.02
N THR A 142 -19.79 -0.94 7.19
CA THR A 142 -18.39 -1.30 7.00
C THR A 142 -18.02 -1.30 5.53
N ILE A 143 -16.87 -0.71 5.22
CA ILE A 143 -16.19 -0.78 3.92
C ILE A 143 -14.91 -1.59 4.17
N ILE A 144 -14.71 -2.62 3.36
CA ILE A 144 -13.57 -3.53 3.47
C ILE A 144 -12.74 -3.41 2.20
N CYS A 145 -11.53 -2.90 2.34
CA CYS A 145 -10.57 -2.68 1.26
C CYS A 145 -9.37 -3.60 1.45
N GLY A 146 -8.88 -4.20 0.38
CA GLY A 146 -7.68 -5.04 0.42
C GLY A 146 -7.53 -5.87 -0.85
N ASP A 147 -6.43 -6.61 -0.92
CA ASP A 147 -6.09 -7.43 -2.07
C ASP A 147 -5.91 -8.90 -1.67
N PRO A 148 -6.74 -9.83 -2.18
CA PRO A 148 -6.63 -11.25 -1.85
C PRO A 148 -5.34 -11.90 -2.39
N GLN A 149 -4.68 -11.26 -3.37
CA GLN A 149 -3.43 -11.72 -3.98
C GLN A 149 -2.18 -11.18 -3.27
N GLN A 150 -2.35 -10.39 -2.22
CA GLN A 150 -1.26 -9.95 -1.34
C GLN A 150 -1.20 -10.80 -0.06
N MET A 151 -0.19 -10.51 0.77
CA MET A 151 0.10 -11.30 1.95
C MET A 151 -1.07 -11.35 2.93
N ALA A 152 -1.34 -12.57 3.44
CA ALA A 152 -2.21 -12.80 4.57
C ALA A 152 -1.43 -12.58 5.88
N PRO A 153 -2.10 -12.43 7.04
CA PRO A 153 -1.40 -12.30 8.31
C PRO A 153 -0.62 -13.57 8.59
N SER A 154 0.65 -13.42 8.95
CA SER A 154 1.55 -14.56 9.12
C SER A 154 1.54 -15.08 10.56
N SER A 155 0.92 -16.24 10.79
CA SER A 155 1.03 -16.98 12.06
C SER A 155 2.27 -17.90 12.04
N PHE A 156 3.48 -17.32 12.05
CA PHE A 156 4.75 -18.07 12.00
C PHE A 156 5.00 -18.96 13.23
N PHE A 157 4.35 -18.68 14.37
CA PHE A 157 4.68 -19.31 15.66
C PHE A 157 3.58 -20.21 16.26
N LYS A 158 2.43 -20.41 15.60
CA LYS A 158 1.35 -21.25 16.16
C LYS A 158 1.44 -22.69 15.64
N LYS A 159 1.78 -23.62 16.53
CA LYS A 159 1.82 -25.10 16.33
C LYS A 159 0.46 -25.77 16.04
N LYS A 160 -0.61 -25.01 15.77
CA LYS A 160 -1.92 -25.55 15.35
C LYS A 160 -2.44 -24.78 14.14
N GLN A 161 -2.52 -25.48 13.01
CA GLN A 161 -3.14 -25.07 11.74
C GLN A 161 -4.67 -24.92 11.89
N ILE A 162 -5.15 -24.07 12.80
CA ILE A 162 -6.47 -23.50 12.57
C ILE A 162 -6.24 -22.47 11.47
N LEU A 163 -6.85 -22.69 10.30
CA LEU A 163 -6.90 -21.71 9.21
C LEU A 163 -7.53 -20.44 9.78
N GLU A 164 -6.68 -19.52 10.22
CA GLU A 164 -7.09 -18.22 10.69
C GLU A 164 -7.63 -17.45 9.48
N ILE A 165 -8.96 -17.35 9.39
CA ILE A 165 -9.66 -16.66 8.31
C ILE A 165 -9.38 -15.15 8.45
N ASN A 166 -8.88 -14.52 7.37
CA ASN A 166 -8.75 -13.07 7.32
C ASN A 166 -10.09 -12.40 6.95
N LEU A 167 -10.24 -11.13 7.33
CA LEU A 167 -11.46 -10.35 7.15
C LEU A 167 -11.85 -10.26 5.67
N LEU A 168 -10.88 -10.01 4.78
CA LEU A 168 -11.15 -9.88 3.36
C LEU A 168 -11.66 -11.17 2.72
N HIS A 169 -11.10 -12.33 3.08
CA HIS A 169 -11.53 -13.62 2.56
C HIS A 169 -12.98 -13.90 2.93
N HIS A 170 -13.34 -13.67 4.20
CA HIS A 170 -14.72 -13.83 4.66
C HIS A 170 -15.65 -12.83 3.96
N ALA A 171 -15.26 -11.56 3.85
CA ALA A 171 -16.03 -10.54 3.16
C ALA A 171 -16.26 -10.89 1.68
N ASN A 172 -15.23 -11.33 0.97
CA ASN A 172 -15.29 -11.66 -0.45
C ASN A 172 -16.21 -12.86 -0.75
N TYR A 173 -16.40 -13.76 0.22
CA TYR A 173 -17.32 -14.89 0.09
C TYR A 173 -18.79 -14.47 0.21
N TYR A 174 -19.11 -13.58 1.16
CA TYR A 174 -20.50 -13.23 1.49
C TYR A 174 -21.00 -11.91 0.89
N LEU A 175 -20.09 -11.01 0.52
CA LEU A 175 -20.43 -9.65 0.10
C LEU A 175 -20.10 -9.43 -1.38
N LYS A 176 -20.83 -8.50 -1.99
CA LYS A 176 -20.51 -8.01 -3.33
C LYS A 176 -19.17 -7.29 -3.27
N HIS A 177 -18.20 -7.74 -4.06
CA HIS A 177 -16.92 -7.08 -4.21
C HIS A 177 -16.88 -6.24 -5.49
N ILE A 178 -16.07 -5.17 -5.46
CA ILE A 178 -15.77 -4.32 -6.61
C ILE A 178 -14.28 -4.42 -6.86
N PHE A 179 -13.89 -4.85 -8.05
CA PHE A 179 -12.48 -4.93 -8.44
C PHE A 179 -12.04 -3.63 -9.10
N LEU A 180 -10.95 -3.03 -8.60
CA LEU A 180 -10.32 -1.87 -9.23
C LEU A 180 -9.33 -2.36 -10.28
N SER A 181 -9.64 -2.14 -11.55
CA SER A 181 -8.87 -2.67 -12.69
C SER A 181 -7.77 -1.74 -13.19
N ASN A 182 -7.74 -0.47 -12.80
CA ASN A 182 -6.74 0.48 -13.31
C ASN A 182 -5.49 0.50 -12.41
N HIS A 183 -4.32 0.30 -13.02
CA HIS A 183 -3.02 0.33 -12.33
C HIS A 183 -2.24 1.59 -12.69
N TYR A 184 -2.08 2.48 -11.71
CA TYR A 184 -1.46 3.79 -11.92
C TYR A 184 -0.01 3.88 -11.42
N ARG A 185 0.43 2.96 -10.55
CA ARG A 185 1.73 3.03 -9.87
C ARG A 185 2.92 2.89 -10.82
N SER A 186 2.88 1.88 -11.68
CA SER A 186 4.02 1.57 -12.56
C SER A 186 4.05 2.53 -13.75
N ALA A 187 5.17 3.22 -13.91
CA ALA A 187 5.45 4.08 -15.05
C ALA A 187 5.47 3.26 -16.35
N HIS A 188 5.98 2.03 -16.31
CA HIS A 188 6.04 1.15 -17.47
C HIS A 188 5.25 -0.17 -17.24
N PRO A 189 4.42 -0.63 -18.20
CA PRO A 189 3.58 -1.84 -18.05
C PRO A 189 4.35 -3.12 -17.72
N ASN A 190 5.59 -3.27 -18.23
CA ASN A 190 6.45 -4.43 -17.91
C ASN A 190 6.71 -4.62 -16.41
N LEU A 191 6.68 -3.56 -15.59
CA LEU A 191 6.88 -3.67 -14.14
C LEU A 191 5.77 -4.47 -13.47
N ILE A 192 4.51 -4.25 -13.86
CA ILE A 192 3.36 -4.97 -13.29
C ILE A 192 2.99 -6.23 -14.10
N LYS A 193 3.57 -6.42 -15.29
CA LYS A 193 3.20 -7.49 -16.23
C LYS A 193 3.23 -8.88 -15.61
N PHE A 194 4.27 -9.19 -14.83
CA PHE A 194 4.37 -10.46 -14.11
C PHE A 194 3.19 -10.64 -13.15
N SER A 195 3.02 -9.69 -12.23
CA SER A 195 1.93 -9.70 -11.26
C SER A 195 0.56 -9.79 -11.94
N ASN A 196 0.33 -8.96 -12.95
CA ASN A 196 -0.93 -8.92 -13.70
C ASN A 196 -1.27 -10.28 -14.34
N LYS A 197 -0.29 -10.93 -14.96
CA LYS A 197 -0.46 -12.22 -15.63
C LYS A 197 -0.78 -13.34 -14.64
N TYR A 198 0.00 -13.46 -13.57
CA TYR A 198 -0.05 -14.63 -12.70
C TYR A 198 -1.01 -14.49 -11.50
N PHE A 199 -1.31 -13.27 -11.08
CA PHE A 199 -2.13 -13.02 -9.88
C PHE A 199 -3.48 -12.36 -10.21
N TYR A 200 -3.56 -11.59 -11.30
CA TYR A 200 -4.76 -10.80 -11.64
C TYR A 200 -5.40 -11.18 -12.98
N ASN A 201 -4.99 -12.30 -13.60
CA ASN A 201 -5.53 -12.80 -14.87
C ASN A 201 -5.56 -11.75 -16.00
N ASN A 202 -4.53 -10.90 -16.06
CA ASN A 202 -4.41 -9.77 -17.00
C ASN A 202 -5.55 -8.74 -16.94
N ARG A 203 -6.30 -8.68 -15.83
CA ARG A 203 -7.41 -7.72 -15.67
C ARG A 203 -6.94 -6.30 -15.33
N LEU A 204 -5.67 -6.12 -14.93
CA LEU A 204 -5.15 -4.78 -14.64
C LEU A 204 -4.79 -4.04 -15.93
N LYS A 205 -5.31 -2.84 -16.10
CA LYS A 205 -4.95 -1.90 -17.15
C LYS A 205 -3.82 -1.01 -16.65
N ALA A 206 -2.62 -1.23 -17.17
CA ALA A 206 -1.47 -0.37 -16.91
C ALA A 206 -1.37 0.70 -18.01
N PHE A 207 -1.05 1.92 -17.60
CA PHE A 207 -0.76 3.03 -18.49
C PHE A 207 0.77 3.14 -18.59
N GLN A 208 1.31 3.39 -19.79
CA GLN A 208 2.75 3.61 -19.97
C GLN A 208 3.04 5.09 -19.92
N ASP A 209 4.11 5.53 -19.27
CA ASP A 209 4.64 6.89 -19.32
C ASP A 209 5.54 7.05 -20.55
N THR A 210 5.42 8.17 -21.27
CA THR A 210 6.19 8.44 -22.50
C THR A 210 7.68 8.68 -22.28
N ASN A 211 8.09 8.96 -21.03
CA ASN A 211 9.48 9.25 -20.66
C ASN A 211 10.20 8.05 -20.03
N THR A 212 9.61 6.86 -20.06
CA THR A 212 10.24 5.65 -19.50
C THR A 212 11.27 5.05 -20.46
N GLU A 213 12.30 4.44 -19.90
CA GLU A 213 13.20 3.56 -20.63
C GLU A 213 12.45 2.37 -21.25
N ASP A 214 12.95 1.88 -22.39
CA ASP A 214 12.36 0.72 -23.08
C ASP A 214 12.41 -0.56 -22.23
N ASN A 215 13.38 -0.64 -21.31
CA ASN A 215 13.52 -1.77 -20.41
C ASN A 215 13.61 -1.33 -18.93
N PRO A 216 12.48 -1.28 -18.21
CA PRO A 216 12.48 -0.90 -16.81
C PRO A 216 13.00 -2.01 -15.87
N ILE A 217 13.25 -3.23 -16.38
CA ILE A 217 13.74 -4.37 -15.56
C ILE A 217 15.10 -4.83 -16.08
N GLN A 218 16.14 -4.62 -15.28
CA GLN A 218 17.51 -5.00 -15.61
C GLN A 218 17.93 -6.24 -14.81
N LEU A 219 18.45 -7.25 -15.51
CA LEU A 219 19.01 -8.46 -14.90
C LEU A 219 20.55 -8.35 -14.85
N TYR A 220 21.10 -8.35 -13.65
CA TYR A 220 22.53 -8.41 -13.38
C TYR A 220 22.93 -9.86 -13.06
N TYR A 221 23.39 -10.58 -14.08
CA TYR A 221 23.85 -11.95 -13.93
C TYR A 221 25.31 -12.02 -13.44
N ILE A 222 25.53 -12.70 -12.32
CA ILE A 222 26.83 -12.77 -11.64
C ILE A 222 27.40 -14.17 -11.81
N LYS A 223 28.35 -14.29 -12.74
CA LYS A 223 29.06 -15.54 -13.02
C LYS A 223 29.93 -15.95 -11.82
N ASN A 224 30.06 -17.25 -11.61
CA ASN A 224 30.95 -17.88 -10.61
C ASN A 224 30.66 -17.49 -9.14
N ALA A 225 29.46 -16.98 -8.86
CA ALA A 225 29.03 -16.76 -7.49
C ALA A 225 28.69 -18.10 -6.83
N VAL A 226 29.11 -18.29 -5.58
CA VAL A 226 28.93 -19.53 -4.83
C VAL A 226 28.04 -19.26 -3.62
N PHE A 227 26.98 -20.05 -3.48
CA PHE A 227 26.08 -20.00 -2.34
C PHE A 227 26.59 -20.90 -1.21
N THR A 228 27.05 -20.29 -0.12
CA THR A 228 27.57 -20.99 1.06
C THR A 228 27.05 -20.33 2.32
N ASN A 229 26.79 -21.11 3.38
CA ASN A 229 26.29 -20.60 4.66
C ASN A 229 25.07 -19.67 4.53
N ARG A 230 24.14 -20.01 3.61
CA ARG A 230 22.91 -19.24 3.34
C ARG A 230 23.13 -17.82 2.81
N LYS A 231 24.29 -17.56 2.20
CA LYS A 231 24.62 -16.27 1.57
C LYS A 231 25.38 -16.46 0.27
N ASN A 232 25.36 -15.44 -0.57
CA ASN A 232 26.16 -15.36 -1.78
C ASN A 232 27.05 -14.10 -1.73
N ILE A 233 28.28 -14.27 -1.26
CA ILE A 233 29.17 -13.13 -0.94
C ILE A 233 29.47 -12.30 -2.19
N LEU A 234 29.73 -12.95 -3.33
CA LEU A 234 30.05 -12.24 -4.57
C LEU A 234 28.85 -11.44 -5.08
N GLU A 235 27.62 -11.98 -4.94
CA GLU A 235 26.42 -11.22 -5.25
C GLU A 235 26.21 -10.04 -4.29
N ALA A 236 26.40 -10.26 -2.99
CA ALA A 236 26.29 -9.21 -1.99
C ALA A 236 27.27 -8.06 -2.24
N GLN A 237 28.51 -8.37 -2.63
CA GLN A 237 29.52 -7.37 -3.02
C GLN A 237 29.07 -6.55 -4.22
N LYS A 238 28.56 -7.20 -5.28
CA LYS A 238 28.09 -6.50 -6.48
C LYS A 238 26.88 -5.61 -6.20
N VAL A 239 25.98 -6.05 -5.33
CA VAL A 239 24.85 -5.25 -4.87
C VAL A 239 25.33 -4.06 -4.03
N ALA A 240 26.28 -4.26 -3.12
CA ALA A 240 26.88 -3.19 -2.32
C ALA A 240 27.59 -2.13 -3.18
N GLU A 241 28.35 -2.56 -4.19
CA GLU A 241 28.95 -1.67 -5.21
C GLU A 241 27.87 -0.84 -5.94
N PHE A 242 26.76 -1.49 -6.29
CA PHE A 242 25.65 -0.83 -6.98
C PHE A 242 24.93 0.19 -6.09
N ILE A 243 24.65 -0.18 -4.84
CA ILE A 243 24.06 0.72 -3.84
C ILE A 243 24.97 1.94 -3.67
N THR A 244 26.27 1.73 -3.51
CA THR A 244 27.26 2.82 -3.30
C THR A 244 27.21 3.84 -4.44
N LYS A 245 27.04 3.40 -5.69
CA LYS A 245 26.94 4.28 -6.86
C LYS A 245 25.61 5.03 -6.93
N ASN A 246 24.52 4.43 -6.47
CA ASN A 246 23.16 4.93 -6.69
C ASN A 246 22.48 5.53 -5.45
N ILE A 247 23.02 5.37 -4.24
CA ILE A 247 22.36 5.80 -3.00
C ILE A 247 22.13 7.32 -2.89
N LYS A 248 22.93 8.12 -3.61
CA LYS A 248 22.86 9.59 -3.62
C LYS A 248 21.77 10.15 -4.54
N VAL A 249 21.08 9.31 -5.31
CA VAL A 249 19.96 9.76 -6.18
C VAL A 249 18.77 10.23 -5.35
N LYS A 250 17.98 11.16 -5.86
CA LYS A 250 16.79 11.68 -5.15
C LYS A 250 15.62 10.70 -5.10
N GLU A 251 15.58 9.74 -6.00
CA GLU A 251 14.55 8.70 -6.08
C GLU A 251 14.44 7.89 -4.77
N LYS A 252 13.22 7.49 -4.40
CA LYS A 252 13.02 6.56 -3.28
C LYS A 252 13.53 5.17 -3.68
N LEU A 253 14.45 4.62 -2.89
CA LEU A 253 15.08 3.33 -3.18
C LEU A 253 14.47 2.21 -2.33
N GLY A 254 14.17 1.08 -2.94
CA GLY A 254 13.83 -0.15 -2.24
C GLY A 254 14.95 -1.16 -2.42
N ILE A 255 15.58 -1.62 -1.35
CA ILE A 255 16.62 -2.65 -1.41
C ILE A 255 16.08 -3.89 -0.71
N VAL A 256 15.93 -4.97 -1.47
CA VAL A 256 15.33 -6.21 -0.97
C VAL A 256 16.22 -7.41 -1.24
N ALA A 257 16.51 -8.18 -0.19
CA ALA A 257 17.11 -9.49 -0.30
C ALA A 257 16.08 -10.60 -0.04
N PHE A 258 16.24 -11.77 -0.68
CA PHE A 258 15.30 -12.88 -0.46
C PHE A 258 15.42 -13.54 0.92
N SER A 259 16.53 -13.34 1.64
CA SER A 259 16.72 -13.80 3.02
C SER A 259 17.35 -12.71 3.89
N GLU A 260 17.09 -12.77 5.20
CA GLU A 260 17.71 -11.88 6.19
C GLU A 260 19.23 -12.11 6.26
N THR A 261 19.68 -13.37 6.24
CA THR A 261 21.12 -13.72 6.23
C THR A 261 21.88 -13.10 5.05
N HIS A 262 21.23 -12.99 3.89
CA HIS A 262 21.83 -12.40 2.69
C HIS A 262 21.71 -10.87 2.71
N LEU A 263 20.65 -10.33 3.29
CA LEU A 263 20.51 -8.89 3.55
C LEU A 263 21.65 -8.38 4.44
N ASP A 264 21.94 -9.08 5.53
CA ASP A 264 23.05 -8.76 6.44
C ASP A 264 24.38 -8.84 5.71
N CYS A 265 24.57 -9.84 4.85
CA CYS A 265 25.77 -9.96 4.03
C CYS A 265 25.94 -8.76 3.07
N ILE A 266 24.86 -8.24 2.47
CA ILE A 266 24.93 -7.01 1.68
C ILE A 266 25.36 -5.84 2.56
N TYR A 267 24.77 -5.69 3.75
CA TYR A 267 25.08 -4.62 4.69
C TYR A 267 26.53 -4.66 5.15
N GLU A 268 27.08 -5.84 5.46
CA GLU A 268 28.48 -6.06 5.84
C GLU A 268 29.47 -5.61 4.75
N ASN A 269 29.09 -5.70 3.47
CA ASN A 269 29.92 -5.29 2.34
C ASN A 269 29.80 -3.79 1.99
N LEU A 270 28.96 -3.02 2.70
CA LEU A 270 28.91 -1.57 2.56
C LEU A 270 30.01 -0.90 3.40
N THR A 271 30.53 0.23 2.91
CA THR A 271 31.44 1.07 3.71
C THR A 271 30.68 1.81 4.82
N GLU A 272 31.37 2.21 5.89
CA GLU A 272 30.74 2.93 7.01
C GLU A 272 30.06 4.23 6.57
N GLU A 273 30.65 4.98 5.62
CA GLU A 273 30.02 6.18 5.04
C GLU A 273 28.65 5.86 4.44
N ILE A 274 28.56 4.75 3.69
CA ILE A 274 27.33 4.35 3.01
C ILE A 274 26.30 3.80 3.99
N LYS A 275 26.72 3.09 5.05
CA LYS A 275 25.83 2.65 6.13
C LYS A 275 25.16 3.83 6.84
N ILE A 276 25.92 4.88 7.15
CA ILE A 276 25.38 6.10 7.77
C ILE A 276 24.34 6.75 6.84
N LEU A 277 24.65 6.88 5.55
CA LEU A 277 23.73 7.45 4.57
C LEU A 277 22.47 6.59 4.38
N LEU A 278 22.63 5.26 4.35
CA LEU A 278 21.52 4.31 4.24
C LEU A 278 20.55 4.46 5.41
N ASN A 279 21.06 4.47 6.65
CA ASN A 279 20.26 4.64 7.85
C ASN A 279 19.53 6.00 7.85
N LYS A 280 20.23 7.09 7.52
CA LYS A 280 19.60 8.41 7.41
C LYS A 280 18.43 8.42 6.42
N ARG A 281 18.61 7.80 5.25
CA ARG A 281 17.56 7.74 4.24
C ARG A 281 16.37 6.87 4.65
N MET A 282 16.61 5.85 5.47
CA MET A 282 15.53 5.06 6.08
C MET A 282 14.73 5.88 7.08
N ASP A 283 15.41 6.67 7.93
CA ASP A 283 14.75 7.57 8.88
C ASP A 283 13.91 8.65 8.16
N ASP A 284 14.41 9.15 7.03
CA ASP A 284 13.71 10.12 6.17
C ASP A 284 12.61 9.50 5.27
N ASP A 285 12.34 8.19 5.38
CA ASP A 285 11.40 7.42 4.53
C ASP A 285 11.67 7.55 3.01
N THR A 286 12.93 7.78 2.63
CA THR A 286 13.40 7.86 1.23
C THR A 286 14.12 6.60 0.77
N LEU A 287 14.26 5.60 1.65
CA LEU A 287 14.84 4.30 1.34
C LEU A 287 14.29 3.24 2.29
N PHE A 288 14.05 2.03 1.81
CA PHE A 288 13.86 0.87 2.68
C PHE A 288 14.88 -0.24 2.34
N PHE A 289 15.40 -0.90 3.38
CA PHE A 289 16.38 -1.98 3.28
C PHE A 289 15.85 -3.18 4.09
N GLN A 290 15.27 -4.17 3.42
CA GLN A 290 14.45 -5.20 4.08
C GLN A 290 14.61 -6.57 3.40
N SER A 291 14.28 -7.64 4.14
CA SER A 291 14.15 -8.97 3.55
C SER A 291 12.77 -9.16 2.93
N LEU A 292 12.63 -10.11 2.00
CA LEU A 292 11.34 -10.49 1.38
C LEU A 292 10.24 -10.81 2.41
N GLU A 293 10.63 -11.18 3.63
CA GLU A 293 9.69 -11.44 4.72
C GLU A 293 8.96 -10.20 5.21
N LYS A 294 9.68 -9.06 5.22
CA LYS A 294 9.29 -7.80 5.87
C LYS A 294 8.74 -6.76 4.87
N VAL A 295 8.98 -6.94 3.57
CA VAL A 295 8.50 -6.01 2.53
C VAL A 295 6.99 -6.00 2.46
N GLN A 296 6.38 -4.88 2.83
CA GLN A 296 4.93 -4.69 2.77
C GLN A 296 4.55 -3.21 2.83
N GLY A 297 3.55 -2.78 2.06
CA GLY A 297 3.02 -1.41 2.10
C GLY A 297 3.94 -0.35 1.47
N ASP A 298 5.25 -0.51 1.56
CA ASP A 298 6.23 0.42 1.02
C ASP A 298 6.22 0.42 -0.51
N GLU A 299 6.48 1.57 -1.12
CA GLU A 299 6.69 1.72 -2.57
C GLU A 299 8.00 2.46 -2.81
N CYS A 300 8.63 2.20 -3.94
CA CYS A 300 9.86 2.88 -4.34
C CYS A 300 9.83 3.27 -5.81
N ASP A 301 10.63 4.26 -6.17
CA ASP A 301 10.87 4.60 -7.57
C ASP A 301 11.71 3.52 -8.24
N ARG A 302 12.78 3.10 -7.54
CA ARG A 302 13.73 2.09 -8.01
C ARG A 302 13.88 0.96 -6.99
N LEU A 303 13.67 -0.28 -7.44
CA LEU A 303 13.75 -1.48 -6.61
C LEU A 303 15.00 -2.28 -6.98
N ILE A 304 15.92 -2.42 -6.03
CA ILE A 304 17.12 -3.24 -6.12
C ILE A 304 16.83 -4.57 -5.41
N VAL A 305 16.84 -5.67 -6.16
CA VAL A 305 16.51 -7.00 -5.65
C VAL A 305 17.75 -7.88 -5.73
N SER A 306 18.16 -8.46 -4.61
CA SER A 306 19.19 -9.50 -4.56
C SER A 306 18.57 -10.86 -4.27
N PHE A 307 18.72 -11.79 -5.21
CA PHE A 307 18.19 -13.14 -5.08
C PHE A 307 18.97 -13.95 -4.03
N GLY A 308 20.29 -13.83 -3.99
CA GLY A 308 21.16 -14.40 -2.94
C GLY A 308 21.29 -15.92 -2.93
N TYR A 309 20.44 -16.67 -3.64
CA TYR A 309 20.56 -18.12 -3.81
C TYR A 309 21.28 -18.47 -5.10
N GLY A 310 21.99 -19.60 -5.10
CA GLY A 310 22.74 -20.07 -6.25
C GLY A 310 23.35 -21.46 -6.06
N PHE A 311 24.26 -21.84 -6.96
CA PHE A 311 24.99 -23.09 -6.85
C PHE A 311 25.94 -23.09 -5.65
N ASN A 312 25.97 -24.18 -4.89
CA ASN A 312 26.93 -24.37 -3.80
C ASN A 312 28.33 -24.75 -4.33
N SER A 313 29.29 -24.98 -3.42
CA SER A 313 30.66 -25.43 -3.76
C SER A 313 30.71 -26.76 -4.51
N GLU A 314 29.67 -27.58 -4.39
CA GLU A 314 29.51 -28.87 -5.10
C GLU A 314 28.76 -28.74 -6.43
N LYS A 315 28.52 -27.50 -6.90
CA LYS A 315 27.74 -27.19 -8.12
C LYS A 315 26.30 -27.71 -8.08
N LYS A 316 25.70 -27.79 -6.89
CA LYS A 316 24.29 -28.15 -6.69
C LYS A 316 23.46 -26.91 -6.42
N PHE A 317 22.34 -26.77 -7.14
CA PHE A 317 21.36 -25.71 -6.90
C PHE A 317 20.16 -26.25 -6.12
N GLU A 318 20.02 -25.84 -4.86
CA GLU A 318 18.92 -26.28 -3.99
C GLU A 318 17.77 -25.26 -4.02
N MET A 319 16.56 -25.71 -4.37
CA MET A 319 15.35 -24.87 -4.41
C MET A 319 14.74 -24.63 -3.02
N ARG A 320 15.57 -24.18 -2.06
CA ARG A 320 15.21 -23.89 -0.66
C ARG A 320 15.29 -22.39 -0.38
N PHE A 321 14.41 -21.63 -1.03
CA PHE A 321 14.28 -20.17 -1.00
C PHE A 321 13.49 -19.63 0.21
N GLY A 322 13.52 -20.35 1.35
CA GLY A 322 12.89 -19.95 2.61
C GLY A 322 11.43 -19.50 2.45
N PRO A 323 11.12 -18.20 2.59
CA PRO A 323 9.75 -17.66 2.54
C PRO A 323 8.97 -17.98 1.27
N VAL A 324 9.66 -18.15 0.14
CA VAL A 324 9.03 -18.45 -1.15
C VAL A 324 8.49 -19.88 -1.19
N ASN A 325 9.13 -20.82 -0.49
CA ASN A 325 8.69 -22.22 -0.44
C ASN A 325 7.50 -22.44 0.49
N LEU A 326 7.21 -21.51 1.39
CA LEU A 326 6.11 -21.63 2.35
C LEU A 326 4.75 -21.50 1.64
N ASN A 327 3.70 -21.92 2.35
CA ASN A 327 2.33 -21.70 1.87
C ASN A 327 2.08 -20.19 1.67
N GLN A 328 1.45 -19.83 0.54
CA GLN A 328 1.29 -18.44 0.07
C GLN A 328 2.60 -17.69 -0.22
N GLY A 329 3.73 -18.39 -0.35
CA GLY A 329 5.03 -17.78 -0.70
C GLY A 329 5.02 -17.06 -2.06
N HIS A 330 4.18 -17.52 -3.01
CA HIS A 330 3.96 -16.83 -4.29
C HIS A 330 3.44 -15.39 -4.10
N LYS A 331 2.61 -15.12 -3.07
CA LYS A 331 2.08 -13.76 -2.81
C LYS A 331 3.17 -12.78 -2.37
N ARG A 332 4.25 -13.27 -1.75
CA ARG A 332 5.43 -12.45 -1.43
C ARG A 332 6.12 -11.95 -2.70
N LEU A 333 6.17 -12.80 -3.73
CA LEU A 333 6.69 -12.41 -5.04
C LEU A 333 5.80 -11.35 -5.71
N ASN A 334 4.47 -11.50 -5.64
CA ASN A 334 3.54 -10.47 -6.12
C ASN A 334 3.77 -9.13 -5.41
N VAL A 335 3.89 -9.19 -4.08
CA VAL A 335 4.19 -8.03 -3.25
C VAL A 335 5.50 -7.40 -3.69
N LEU A 336 6.60 -8.15 -3.79
CA LEU A 336 7.92 -7.64 -4.19
C LEU A 336 7.90 -6.96 -5.55
N PHE A 337 7.41 -7.66 -6.58
CA PHE A 337 7.54 -7.19 -7.97
C PHE A 337 6.56 -6.05 -8.31
N SER A 338 5.58 -5.77 -7.45
CA SER A 338 4.65 -4.63 -7.60
C SER A 338 5.05 -3.36 -6.82
N ARG A 339 6.23 -3.34 -6.16
CA ARG A 339 6.71 -2.18 -5.38
C ARG A 339 7.31 -1.05 -6.21
N ALA A 340 7.86 -1.38 -7.38
CA ALA A 340 8.61 -0.43 -8.20
C ALA A 340 7.70 0.44 -9.07
N LYS A 341 7.91 1.76 -9.01
CA LYS A 341 7.27 2.73 -9.91
C LYS A 341 7.99 2.83 -11.25
N ARG A 342 9.33 2.87 -11.26
CA ARG A 342 10.13 3.18 -12.48
C ARG A 342 11.02 2.04 -12.93
N ASN A 343 11.84 1.47 -12.03
CA ASN A 343 12.86 0.51 -12.41
C ASN A 343 13.02 -0.63 -11.39
N ILE A 344 13.39 -1.81 -11.88
CA ILE A 344 13.80 -2.96 -11.08
C ILE A 344 15.21 -3.40 -11.53
N ASP A 345 16.16 -3.43 -10.61
CA ASP A 345 17.48 -4.01 -10.81
C ASP A 345 17.55 -5.34 -10.07
N PHE A 346 17.53 -6.44 -10.81
CA PHE A 346 17.49 -7.79 -10.25
C PHE A 346 18.86 -8.47 -10.38
N PHE A 347 19.46 -8.82 -9.24
CA PHE A 347 20.76 -9.49 -9.16
C PHE A 347 20.57 -10.98 -8.93
N SER A 348 21.29 -11.80 -9.70
CA SER A 348 21.25 -13.26 -9.53
C SER A 348 22.51 -13.93 -10.07
N SER A 349 22.88 -15.04 -9.43
CA SER A 349 23.93 -15.95 -9.90
C SER A 349 23.41 -17.15 -10.70
N VAL A 350 22.09 -17.25 -10.87
CA VAL A 350 21.43 -18.33 -11.63
C VAL A 350 20.56 -17.75 -12.73
N THR A 351 20.17 -18.62 -13.66
CA THR A 351 19.35 -18.32 -14.82
C THR A 351 18.09 -19.17 -14.83
N TYR A 352 17.12 -18.81 -15.68
CA TYR A 352 15.90 -19.60 -15.88
C TYR A 352 16.19 -21.08 -16.17
N SER A 353 17.21 -21.35 -16.99
CA SER A 353 17.61 -22.70 -17.40
C SER A 353 18.13 -23.54 -16.24
N ASP A 354 18.62 -22.90 -15.17
CA ASP A 354 19.13 -23.59 -14.00
C ASP A 354 18.03 -24.12 -13.08
N PHE A 355 16.78 -23.62 -13.20
CA PHE A 355 15.66 -24.04 -12.36
C PHE A 355 15.09 -25.39 -12.81
N PRO A 356 15.19 -26.44 -11.97
CA PRO A 356 14.46 -27.69 -12.20
C PRO A 356 12.94 -27.46 -12.17
N ASN A 357 12.17 -28.51 -12.52
CA ASN A 357 10.73 -28.48 -12.34
C ASN A 357 10.39 -28.61 -10.85
N SER A 358 9.35 -27.90 -10.41
CA SER A 358 8.87 -27.92 -9.04
C SER A 358 7.36 -27.77 -9.02
N GLU A 359 6.69 -28.54 -8.16
CA GLU A 359 5.26 -28.42 -7.87
C GLU A 359 4.97 -27.29 -6.85
N ASN A 360 6.01 -26.75 -6.20
CA ASN A 360 5.83 -25.64 -5.28
C ASN A 360 5.46 -24.37 -6.06
N GLU A 361 4.29 -23.82 -5.77
CA GLU A 361 3.75 -22.67 -6.48
C GLU A 361 4.66 -21.44 -6.40
N GLY A 362 5.31 -21.17 -5.27
CA GLY A 362 6.25 -20.05 -5.12
C GLY A 362 7.48 -20.23 -6.01
N VAL A 363 8.05 -21.44 -6.02
CA VAL A 363 9.19 -21.78 -6.90
C VAL A 363 8.79 -21.70 -8.38
N PHE A 364 7.59 -22.16 -8.72
CA PHE A 364 7.06 -22.06 -10.08
C PHE A 364 6.96 -20.59 -10.54
N HIS A 365 6.35 -19.73 -9.73
CA HIS A 365 6.23 -18.29 -10.02
C HIS A 365 7.60 -17.62 -10.12
N LEU A 366 8.53 -17.96 -9.23
CA LEU A 366 9.90 -17.47 -9.29
C LEU A 366 10.59 -17.89 -10.60
N LYS A 367 10.49 -19.16 -10.99
CA LYS A 367 11.00 -19.64 -12.29
C LYS A 367 10.37 -18.84 -13.45
N LYS A 368 9.07 -18.56 -13.41
CA LYS A 368 8.39 -17.73 -14.41
C LYS A 368 8.84 -16.27 -14.43
N TRP A 369 9.23 -15.72 -13.28
CA TRP A 369 9.86 -14.40 -13.22
C TRP A 369 11.20 -14.40 -13.96
N PHE A 370 12.07 -15.36 -13.66
CA PHE A 370 13.34 -15.54 -14.37
C PHE A 370 13.16 -15.71 -15.88
N GLU A 371 12.15 -16.48 -16.30
CA GLU A 371 11.80 -16.64 -17.72
C GLU A 371 11.47 -15.29 -18.38
N MET A 372 10.66 -14.47 -17.71
CA MET A 372 10.19 -13.19 -18.24
C MET A 372 11.32 -12.18 -18.38
N ILE A 373 12.16 -12.03 -17.34
CA ILE A 373 13.25 -11.04 -17.35
C ILE A 373 14.39 -11.41 -18.30
N GLN A 374 14.52 -12.70 -18.66
CA GLN A 374 15.53 -13.17 -19.63
C GLN A 374 15.07 -13.11 -21.08
N LYS A 375 13.80 -13.46 -21.36
CA LYS A 375 13.28 -13.49 -22.73
C LYS A 375 13.15 -12.11 -23.38
N ARG A 376 13.33 -11.01 -22.62
CA ARG A 376 13.35 -9.61 -23.09
C ARG A 376 12.31 -9.34 -24.18
N GLU A 377 11.04 -9.24 -23.77
CA GLU A 377 10.03 -8.66 -24.66
C GLU A 377 10.19 -7.14 -24.63
N GLY A 378 11.03 -6.61 -25.53
CA GLY A 378 11.11 -5.17 -25.77
C GLY A 378 9.75 -4.67 -26.25
N LEU A 379 9.12 -3.80 -25.48
CA LEU A 379 7.99 -3.04 -26.00
C LEU A 379 8.54 -1.93 -26.89
N LYS A 380 7.94 -1.74 -28.07
CA LYS A 380 8.29 -0.64 -28.96
C LYS A 380 7.99 0.68 -28.25
N GLN A 381 8.83 1.69 -28.51
CA GLN A 381 8.57 3.06 -28.10
C GLN A 381 7.13 3.44 -28.45
N VAL A 382 6.37 3.86 -27.44
CA VAL A 382 4.95 4.22 -27.59
C VAL A 382 4.83 5.48 -28.42
N ASP A 383 3.86 5.50 -29.33
CA ASP A 383 3.48 6.74 -30.01
C ASP A 383 2.98 7.74 -28.97
N LYS A 384 3.62 8.91 -28.91
CA LYS A 384 3.24 9.99 -28.00
C LYS A 384 1.89 10.58 -28.39
N ASN A 385 1.42 10.34 -29.61
CA ASN A 385 0.10 10.74 -30.06
C ASN A 385 -0.89 9.59 -29.87
N ILE A 386 -1.90 9.79 -29.02
CA ILE A 386 -2.99 8.82 -28.82
C ILE A 386 -4.30 9.41 -29.34
N SER A 387 -5.00 8.67 -30.21
CA SER A 387 -6.33 9.08 -30.68
C SER A 387 -7.37 8.90 -29.57
N ILE A 388 -8.28 9.88 -29.44
CA ILE A 388 -9.42 9.78 -28.52
C ILE A 388 -10.27 8.52 -28.77
N LYS A 389 -10.36 8.05 -30.02
CA LYS A 389 -11.05 6.79 -30.38
C LYS A 389 -10.44 5.58 -29.67
N ASN A 390 -9.12 5.55 -29.50
CA ASN A 390 -8.44 4.45 -28.80
C ASN A 390 -8.67 4.50 -27.29
N ILE A 391 -8.76 5.71 -26.72
CA ILE A 391 -9.09 5.89 -25.30
C ILE A 391 -10.53 5.40 -25.04
N LEU A 392 -11.48 5.84 -25.88
CA LEU A 392 -12.91 5.51 -25.76
C LEU A 392 -13.18 4.01 -25.81
N LYS A 393 -12.46 3.24 -26.64
CA LYS A 393 -12.58 1.77 -26.70
C LYS A 393 -12.32 1.09 -25.35
N GLY A 394 -11.55 1.72 -24.48
CA GLY A 394 -11.20 1.18 -23.17
C GLY A 394 -12.06 1.70 -22.02
N CYS A 395 -12.98 2.64 -22.25
CA CYS A 395 -13.78 3.29 -21.21
C CYS A 395 -15.13 2.59 -21.02
N ASN A 396 -15.53 2.38 -19.77
CA ASN A 396 -16.87 1.95 -19.39
C ASN A 396 -17.69 3.14 -18.87
N GLY A 397 -17.79 4.18 -19.69
CA GLY A 397 -18.57 5.39 -19.41
C GLY A 397 -17.72 6.64 -19.17
N TYR A 398 -18.39 7.71 -18.77
CA TYR A 398 -17.83 9.06 -18.72
C TYR A 398 -16.71 9.23 -17.68
N HIS A 399 -16.83 8.62 -16.50
CA HIS A 399 -15.81 8.71 -15.45
C HIS A 399 -14.47 8.11 -15.88
N ASP A 400 -14.48 6.98 -16.60
CA ASP A 400 -13.28 6.37 -17.15
C ASP A 400 -12.63 7.28 -18.18
N LEU A 401 -13.43 7.93 -19.03
CA LEU A 401 -12.94 8.85 -20.04
C LEU A 401 -12.20 10.03 -19.43
N ILE A 402 -12.82 10.75 -18.48
CA ILE A 402 -12.17 11.85 -17.75
C ILE A 402 -10.85 11.37 -17.14
N SER A 403 -10.91 10.24 -16.42
CA SER A 403 -9.75 9.69 -15.71
C SER A 403 -8.63 9.33 -16.67
N TYR A 404 -8.94 8.69 -17.79
CA TYR A 404 -7.93 8.26 -18.76
C TYR A 404 -7.33 9.44 -19.52
N LEU A 405 -8.12 10.45 -19.90
CA LEU A 405 -7.58 11.67 -20.51
C LEU A 405 -6.55 12.31 -19.59
N ASN A 406 -6.90 12.49 -18.31
CA ASN A 406 -5.99 13.03 -17.30
C ASN A 406 -4.71 12.17 -17.16
N VAL A 407 -4.87 10.86 -17.07
CA VAL A 407 -3.73 9.93 -16.89
C VAL A 407 -2.80 9.93 -18.09
N TYR A 408 -3.32 9.92 -19.33
CA TYR A 408 -2.51 9.96 -20.54
C TYR A 408 -1.81 11.32 -20.69
N GLN A 409 -2.48 12.44 -20.41
CA GLN A 409 -1.83 13.76 -20.43
C GLN A 409 -0.70 13.87 -19.40
N ASN A 410 -0.93 13.44 -18.16
CA ASN A 410 0.09 13.44 -17.10
C ASN A 410 1.25 12.51 -17.40
N ARG A 411 1.04 11.50 -18.25
CA ARG A 411 2.08 10.59 -18.77
C ARG A 411 2.75 11.07 -20.05
N GLY A 412 2.49 12.32 -20.46
CA GLY A 412 3.14 13.01 -21.57
C GLY A 412 2.58 12.71 -22.96
N TYR A 413 1.39 12.11 -23.06
CA TYR A 413 0.74 11.89 -24.36
C TYR A 413 0.06 13.17 -24.84
N LYS A 414 0.12 13.38 -26.15
CA LYS A 414 -0.74 14.33 -26.87
C LYS A 414 -1.98 13.59 -27.35
N ILE A 415 -3.15 14.07 -26.97
CA ILE A 415 -4.41 13.45 -27.36
C ILE A 415 -4.88 14.10 -28.65
N ASN A 416 -5.02 13.30 -29.70
CA ASN A 416 -5.56 13.78 -30.97
C ASN A 416 -7.08 13.57 -31.03
N THR A 417 -7.81 14.66 -31.22
CA THR A 417 -9.26 14.69 -31.40
C THR A 417 -9.67 14.42 -32.85
N ASN A 418 -8.75 14.53 -33.81
CA ASN A 418 -9.10 14.32 -35.21
C ASN A 418 -9.46 12.86 -35.46
N PRO A 419 -10.61 12.60 -36.11
CA PRO A 419 -11.07 11.24 -36.38
C PRO A 419 -10.34 10.55 -37.54
N PHE A 420 -9.35 11.20 -38.17
CA PHE A 420 -8.61 10.74 -39.34
C PHE A 420 -7.11 10.74 -39.11
#